data_AF-A0AAW9ILK2-F1
#
_entry.id   AF-A0AAW9ILK2-F1
#
_cell.length_a   1.000
_cell.length_b   1.000
_cell.length_c   1.000
_cell.angle_alpha   90.00
_cell.angle_beta   90.00
_cell.angle_gamma   90.00
#
_symmetry.space_group_name_H-M   'P 1'
#
loop_
_entity.id
_entity.type
_entity.pdbx_description
1 polymer ?
#
loop_
_entity_poly.entity_id
_entity_poly.type
_entity_poly.pdbx_seq_one_letter_code
_entity_poly.pdbx_strand_id
1 'polypeptide(L)'
;SHQAIADLALMRSIPNMTVICPADAVATEAAIKAIAEYDGPCYVRLGRAAVNVINDEKTYEFKIGKGVTLSEGNDVTIVATGVMVDVALEAKEQLKKDGINARVINIHTLKPIDKELLIKAAKETGAIVTVEEHNI
;
A
#
# COMPACT_ATOMS: atom_id res chain seq x y z
N SER A 1 -14.46 -14.18 -16.32
CA SER A 1 -14.64 -13.63 -14.96
C SER A 1 -14.17 -12.18 -14.80
N HIS A 2 -13.23 -11.65 -15.62
CA HIS A 2 -12.73 -10.25 -15.58
C HIS A 2 -12.01 -9.80 -14.29
N GLN A 3 -12.11 -10.53 -13.19
CA GLN A 3 -11.48 -10.22 -11.92
C GLN A 3 -10.03 -10.70 -11.90
N ALA A 4 -9.09 -9.76 -11.81
CA ALA A 4 -7.67 -10.05 -11.61
C ALA A 4 -7.43 -10.23 -10.11
N ILE A 5 -7.34 -11.48 -9.65
CA ILE A 5 -7.12 -11.82 -8.23
C ILE A 5 -5.78 -12.52 -7.98
N ALA A 6 -4.97 -12.70 -9.02
CA ALA A 6 -3.69 -13.43 -9.01
C ALA A 6 -2.57 -12.64 -9.75
N ASP A 7 -2.87 -11.44 -10.22
CA ASP A 7 -1.99 -10.58 -11.01
C ASP A 7 -0.77 -10.09 -10.21
N LEU A 8 -0.95 -9.69 -8.95
CA LEU A 8 0.16 -9.25 -8.10
C LEU A 8 1.12 -10.42 -7.83
N ALA A 9 0.60 -11.62 -7.55
CA ALA A 9 1.43 -12.81 -7.38
C ALA A 9 2.22 -13.13 -8.66
N LEU A 10 1.55 -13.13 -9.81
CA LEU A 10 2.18 -13.40 -11.10
C LEU A 10 3.29 -12.39 -11.40
N MET A 11 3.00 -11.09 -11.29
CA MET A 11 3.97 -10.03 -11.62
C MET A 11 5.14 -9.99 -10.64
N ARG A 12 4.92 -10.30 -9.36
CA ARG A 12 6.01 -10.40 -8.36
C ARG A 12 6.97 -11.55 -8.64
N SER A 13 6.51 -12.62 -9.30
CA SER A 13 7.35 -13.77 -9.64
C SER A 13 8.38 -13.47 -10.75
N ILE A 14 8.12 -12.48 -11.60
CA ILE A 14 8.97 -12.14 -12.74
C ILE A 14 10.24 -11.42 -12.24
N PRO A 15 11.45 -11.91 -12.54
CA PRO A 15 12.70 -11.23 -12.17
C PRO A 15 12.76 -9.79 -12.69
N ASN A 16 13.41 -8.90 -11.93
CA ASN A 16 13.59 -7.48 -12.26
C ASN A 16 12.31 -6.64 -12.41
N MET A 17 11.12 -7.23 -12.29
CA MET A 17 9.84 -6.51 -12.30
C MET A 17 9.67 -5.67 -11.03
N THR A 18 9.31 -4.40 -11.21
CA THR A 18 8.78 -3.52 -10.17
C THR A 18 7.26 -3.59 -10.17
N VAL A 19 6.64 -3.82 -9.01
CA VAL A 19 5.19 -4.03 -8.86
C VAL A 19 4.61 -2.99 -7.94
N ILE A 20 3.70 -2.18 -8.47
CA ILE A 20 3.13 -1.01 -7.80
C ILE A 20 1.59 -1.09 -7.82
N CYS A 21 0.95 -0.76 -6.70
CA CYS A 21 -0.50 -0.63 -6.58
C CYS A 21 -0.81 0.67 -5.79
N PRO A 22 -1.02 1.81 -6.49
CA PRO A 22 -1.31 3.09 -5.86
C PRO A 22 -2.70 3.08 -5.18
N ALA A 23 -2.83 3.83 -4.09
CA ALA A 23 -4.04 3.84 -3.27
C ALA A 23 -5.15 4.76 -3.80
N ASP A 24 -4.78 5.88 -4.43
CA ASP A 24 -5.71 6.91 -4.91
C ASP A 24 -5.19 7.64 -6.15
N ALA A 25 -5.90 8.69 -6.58
CA ALA A 25 -5.56 9.48 -7.75
C ALA A 25 -4.20 10.19 -7.62
N VAL A 26 -3.91 10.78 -6.46
CA VAL A 26 -2.65 11.51 -6.20
C VAL A 26 -1.47 10.54 -6.23
N ALA A 27 -1.59 9.39 -5.56
CA ALA A 27 -0.56 8.36 -5.60
C ALA A 27 -0.38 7.76 -7.00
N THR A 28 -1.45 7.63 -7.77
CA THR A 28 -1.39 7.13 -9.14
C THR A 28 -0.60 8.09 -10.03
N GLU A 29 -0.91 9.38 -10.00
CA GLU A 29 -0.18 10.37 -10.80
C GLU A 29 1.31 10.40 -10.43
N ALA A 30 1.62 10.44 -9.13
CA ALA A 30 3.00 10.43 -8.65
C ALA A 30 3.73 9.14 -9.02
N ALA A 31 3.07 7.98 -8.96
CA ALA A 31 3.63 6.71 -9.40
C ALA A 31 3.94 6.71 -10.90
N ILE A 32 3.03 7.20 -11.75
CA ILE A 32 3.23 7.26 -13.20
C ILE A 32 4.41 8.19 -13.56
N LYS A 33 4.56 9.33 -12.87
CA LYS A 33 5.73 10.20 -13.04
C LYS A 33 7.02 9.51 -12.60
N ALA A 34 7.01 8.81 -11.48
CA ALA A 34 8.19 8.11 -10.97
C ALA A 34 8.63 6.94 -11.88
N ILE A 35 7.70 6.18 -12.46
CA ILE A 35 8.05 5.09 -13.39
C ILE A 35 8.55 5.60 -14.74
N ALA A 36 8.15 6.80 -15.18
CA ALA A 36 8.62 7.37 -16.44
C ALA A 36 10.14 7.63 -16.41
N GLU A 37 10.69 7.89 -15.22
CA GLU A 37 12.11 8.10 -14.96
C GLU A 37 12.84 6.83 -14.47
N TYR A 38 12.12 5.70 -14.33
CA TYR A 38 12.68 4.45 -13.80
C TYR A 38 13.18 3.53 -14.92
N ASP A 39 14.44 3.09 -14.83
CA ASP A 39 15.00 2.11 -15.76
C ASP A 39 14.69 0.68 -15.30
N GLY A 40 13.71 0.06 -15.97
CA GLY A 40 13.34 -1.34 -15.74
C GLY A 40 11.85 -1.61 -15.95
N PRO A 41 11.45 -2.89 -16.02
CA PRO A 41 10.06 -3.26 -16.24
C PRO A 41 9.22 -2.93 -15.00
N CYS A 42 8.09 -2.26 -15.22
CA CYS A 42 7.12 -1.90 -14.20
C CYS A 42 5.74 -2.48 -14.50
N TYR A 43 5.06 -2.95 -13.46
CA TYR A 43 3.65 -3.29 -13.45
C TYR A 43 2.92 -2.36 -12.47
N VAL A 44 1.91 -1.65 -12.95
CA VAL A 44 1.05 -0.79 -12.14
C VAL A 44 -0.37 -1.33 -12.17
N ARG A 45 -0.89 -1.74 -11.00
CA ARG A 45 -2.26 -2.21 -10.87
C ARG A 45 -3.21 -1.03 -10.67
N LEU A 46 -4.18 -0.87 -11.56
CA LEU A 46 -5.19 0.19 -11.47
C LEU A 46 -6.59 -0.40 -11.26
N GLY A 47 -7.40 0.31 -10.48
CA GLY A 47 -8.79 -0.02 -10.22
C GLY A 47 -9.74 0.59 -11.25
N ARG A 48 -10.96 0.03 -11.33
CA ARG A 48 -12.06 0.59 -12.14
C ARG A 48 -12.95 1.54 -11.33
N ALA A 49 -13.20 1.21 -10.06
CA ALA A 49 -14.10 1.97 -9.21
C ALA A 49 -13.46 3.29 -8.77
N ALA A 50 -14.29 4.30 -8.53
CA ALA A 50 -13.85 5.50 -7.84
C ALA A 50 -13.43 5.16 -6.41
N VAL A 51 -12.38 5.81 -5.94
CA VAL A 51 -11.85 5.68 -4.58
C VAL A 51 -11.68 7.07 -3.98
N ASN A 52 -11.69 7.16 -2.65
CA ASN A 52 -11.43 8.40 -1.95
C ASN A 52 -9.98 8.86 -2.20
N VAL A 53 -9.78 10.18 -2.28
CA VAL A 53 -8.45 10.77 -2.28
C VAL A 53 -8.02 10.94 -0.82
N ILE A 54 -6.98 10.22 -0.43
CA ILE A 54 -6.46 10.17 0.94
C ILE A 54 -5.10 10.89 1.08
N ASN A 55 -4.40 11.09 -0.04
CA ASN A 55 -3.11 11.78 -0.09
C ASN A 55 -3.30 13.24 -0.52
N ASP A 56 -2.55 14.13 0.11
CA ASP A 56 -2.53 15.55 -0.26
C ASP A 56 -1.50 15.78 -1.39
N GLU A 57 -1.95 16.38 -2.50
CA GLU A 57 -1.15 16.58 -3.72
C GLU A 57 0.14 17.39 -3.49
N LYS A 58 0.16 18.29 -2.50
CA LYS A 58 1.30 19.17 -2.25
C LYS A 58 2.37 18.53 -1.37
N THR A 59 1.99 17.54 -0.57
CA THR A 59 2.85 16.94 0.47
C THR A 59 3.14 15.47 0.24
N TYR A 60 2.38 14.80 -0.61
CA TYR A 60 2.59 13.39 -0.90
C TYR A 60 3.84 13.17 -1.74
N GLU A 61 4.79 12.41 -1.18
CA GLU A 61 6.02 12.01 -1.85
C GLU A 61 5.98 10.51 -2.17
N PHE A 62 5.85 10.19 -3.45
CA PHE A 62 5.96 8.81 -3.92
C PHE A 62 7.42 8.44 -4.15
N LYS A 63 7.85 7.30 -3.57
CA LYS A 63 9.17 6.74 -3.83
C LYS A 63 9.09 5.23 -4.04
N ILE A 64 9.50 4.75 -5.20
CA ILE A 64 9.54 3.32 -5.52
C ILE A 64 10.33 2.59 -4.44
N GLY A 65 9.73 1.53 -3.88
CA GLY A 65 10.33 0.69 -2.85
C GLY A 65 10.20 1.22 -1.42
N LYS A 66 9.52 2.34 -1.22
CA LYS A 66 9.16 2.85 0.10
C LYS A 66 7.66 2.72 0.37
N GLY A 67 7.31 2.60 1.65
CA GLY A 67 5.92 2.66 2.12
C GLY A 67 5.65 3.98 2.86
N VAL A 68 4.38 4.26 3.14
CA VAL A 68 3.94 5.46 3.85
C VAL A 68 3.18 5.08 5.11
N THR A 69 3.65 5.53 6.27
CA THR A 69 2.85 5.47 7.51
C THR A 69 1.81 6.58 7.47
N LEU A 70 0.54 6.21 7.33
CA LEU A 70 -0.58 7.15 7.26
C LEU A 70 -1.14 7.48 8.63
N SER A 71 -0.94 6.60 9.60
CA SER A 71 -1.29 6.84 10.99
C SER A 71 -0.38 6.07 11.91
N GLU A 72 0.04 6.71 13.00
CA GLU A 72 0.73 6.04 14.09
C GLU A 72 -0.23 5.19 14.93
N GLY A 73 0.36 4.25 15.67
CA GLY A 73 -0.31 3.28 16.53
C GLY A 73 0.70 2.29 17.13
N ASN A 74 0.31 1.61 18.21
CA ASN A 74 1.20 0.79 19.03
C ASN A 74 0.65 -0.62 19.35
N ASP A 75 -0.61 -0.91 19.06
CA ASP A 75 -1.21 -2.21 19.45
C ASP A 75 -1.20 -3.24 18.30
N VAL A 76 -1.27 -2.78 17.06
CA VAL A 76 -1.22 -3.60 15.83
C VAL A 76 -0.88 -2.72 14.64
N THR A 77 -0.21 -3.26 13.62
CA THR A 77 -0.04 -2.57 12.33
C THR A 77 -0.90 -3.21 11.24
N ILE A 78 -1.75 -2.41 10.61
CA ILE A 78 -2.47 -2.76 9.39
C ILE A 78 -1.62 -2.31 8.20
N VAL A 79 -1.21 -3.26 7.37
CA VAL A 79 -0.46 -3.01 6.13
C VAL A 79 -1.40 -3.25 4.96
N ALA A 80 -1.71 -2.19 4.22
CA ALA A 80 -2.65 -2.25 3.11
C ALA A 80 -2.01 -1.76 1.80
N THR A 81 -2.64 -2.13 0.68
CA THR A 81 -2.24 -1.70 -0.66
C THR A 81 -3.47 -1.42 -1.53
N GLY A 82 -3.33 -0.52 -2.51
CA GLY A 82 -4.42 -0.14 -3.40
C GLY A 82 -5.66 0.35 -2.65
N VAL A 83 -6.83 -0.08 -3.12
CA VAL A 83 -8.15 0.34 -2.59
C VAL A 83 -8.36 -0.03 -1.11
N MET A 84 -7.63 -1.02 -0.59
CA MET A 84 -7.77 -1.46 0.80
C MET A 84 -7.14 -0.49 1.80
N VAL A 85 -6.35 0.50 1.34
CA VAL A 85 -5.74 1.52 2.22
C VAL A 85 -6.81 2.40 2.85
N ASP A 86 -7.81 2.81 2.08
CA ASP A 86 -8.94 3.61 2.59
C ASP A 86 -9.75 2.82 3.63
N VAL A 87 -10.05 1.56 3.32
CA VAL A 87 -10.73 0.63 4.25
C VAL A 87 -9.91 0.43 5.54
N ALA A 88 -8.58 0.39 5.46
CA ALA A 88 -7.72 0.27 6.63
C ALA A 88 -7.77 1.51 7.54
N LEU A 89 -7.89 2.71 6.95
CA LEU A 89 -8.09 3.96 7.71
C LEU A 89 -9.45 3.96 8.42
N GLU A 90 -10.51 3.51 7.75
CA GLU A 90 -11.82 3.35 8.38
C GLU A 90 -11.79 2.32 9.53
N ALA A 91 -11.13 1.18 9.32
CA ALA A 91 -11.00 0.13 10.32
C ALA A 91 -10.25 0.61 11.56
N LYS A 92 -9.18 1.42 11.38
CA LYS A 92 -8.47 2.06 12.48
C LYS A 92 -9.41 2.93 13.33
N GLU A 93 -10.26 3.76 12.73
CA GLU A 93 -11.19 4.60 13.48
C GLU A 93 -12.28 3.79 14.20
N GLN A 94 -12.62 2.59 13.70
CA GLN A 94 -13.50 1.65 14.41
C GLN A 94 -12.77 1.02 15.61
N LEU A 95 -11.56 0.47 15.40
CA LEU A 95 -10.73 -0.14 16.44
C LEU A 95 -10.42 0.81 17.58
N LYS A 96 -10.22 2.10 17.27
CA LYS A 96 -10.00 3.14 18.28
C LYS A 96 -11.17 3.26 19.28
N LYS A 97 -12.41 3.00 18.86
CA LYS A 97 -13.59 3.01 19.74
C LYS A 97 -13.58 1.84 20.73
N ASP A 98 -12.92 0.75 20.35
CA ASP A 98 -12.70 -0.43 21.19
C ASP A 98 -11.41 -0.35 22.02
N GLY A 99 -10.73 0.81 22.00
CA GLY A 99 -9.49 1.05 22.73
C GLY A 99 -8.23 0.49 22.07
N ILE A 100 -8.30 0.11 20.79
CA ILE A 100 -7.16 -0.42 20.02
C ILE A 100 -6.59 0.67 19.12
N ASN A 101 -5.34 1.04 19.36
CA ASN A 101 -4.60 2.04 18.61
C ASN A 101 -3.79 1.40 17.47
N ALA A 102 -4.44 1.21 16.33
CA ALA A 102 -3.83 0.60 15.14
C ALA A 102 -2.99 1.59 14.34
N ARG A 103 -1.78 1.17 13.95
CA ARG A 103 -0.95 1.82 12.94
C ARG A 103 -1.46 1.45 11.56
N VAL A 104 -1.47 2.40 10.62
CA VAL A 104 -1.82 2.12 9.22
C VAL A 104 -0.65 2.46 8.31
N ILE A 105 -0.21 1.49 7.52
CA ILE A 105 0.85 1.63 6.53
C ILE A 105 0.29 1.31 5.15
N ASN A 106 0.50 2.24 4.21
CA ASN A 106 0.32 2.00 2.78
C ASN A 106 1.62 1.45 2.18
N ILE A 107 1.59 0.20 1.72
CA ILE A 107 2.64 -0.39 0.88
C ILE A 107 2.18 -0.34 -0.58
N HIS A 108 2.49 0.78 -1.24
CA HIS A 108 2.17 0.95 -2.65
C HIS A 108 3.15 0.21 -3.57
N THR A 109 4.39 -0.04 -3.14
CA THR A 109 5.37 -0.85 -3.89
C THR A 109 5.47 -2.24 -3.26
N LEU A 110 4.93 -3.26 -3.92
CA LEU A 110 5.00 -4.65 -3.46
C LEU A 110 6.32 -5.32 -3.83
N LYS A 111 6.99 -4.84 -4.87
CA LYS A 111 8.32 -5.29 -5.30
C LYS A 111 9.08 -4.12 -5.94
N PRO A 112 10.25 -3.71 -5.41
CA PRO A 112 10.80 -4.11 -4.11
C PRO A 112 9.92 -3.60 -2.95
N ILE A 113 9.80 -4.39 -1.87
CA ILE A 113 9.01 -4.00 -0.70
C ILE A 113 9.87 -3.28 0.34
N ASP A 114 9.29 -2.33 1.07
CA ASP A 114 9.97 -1.60 2.15
C ASP A 114 10.16 -2.47 3.41
N LYS A 115 11.20 -3.31 3.39
CA LYS A 115 11.49 -4.25 4.48
C LYS A 115 11.79 -3.54 5.80
N GLU A 116 12.49 -2.41 5.75
CA GLU A 116 12.89 -1.68 6.95
C GLU A 116 11.67 -1.16 7.71
N LEU A 117 10.73 -0.56 6.97
CA LEU A 117 9.47 -0.07 7.53
C LEU A 117 8.64 -1.20 8.16
N LEU A 118 8.50 -2.34 7.46
CA LEU A 118 7.73 -3.48 7.95
C LEU A 118 8.36 -4.14 9.18
N ILE A 119 9.69 -4.30 9.19
CA ILE A 119 10.42 -4.83 10.36
C ILE A 119 10.27 -3.89 11.56
N LYS A 120 10.36 -2.57 11.34
CA LYS A 120 10.14 -1.57 12.40
C LYS A 120 8.72 -1.68 12.96
N ALA A 121 7.72 -1.75 12.09
CA ALA A 121 6.32 -1.90 12.50
C ALA A 121 6.06 -3.19 13.30
N ALA A 122 6.62 -4.32 12.86
CA ALA A 122 6.51 -5.59 13.57
C ALA A 122 7.11 -5.50 14.98
N LYS A 123 8.28 -4.86 15.13
CA LYS A 123 8.95 -4.70 16.43
C LYS A 123 8.19 -3.77 17.37
N GLU A 124 7.62 -2.69 16.85
CA GLU A 124 6.98 -1.65 17.67
C GLU A 124 5.54 -1.98 18.04
N THR A 125 4.83 -2.75 17.20
CA THR A 125 3.40 -3.06 17.43
C THR A 125 3.12 -4.52 17.77
N GLY A 126 4.10 -5.41 17.63
CA GLY A 126 3.99 -6.83 18.01
C GLY A 126 3.12 -7.71 17.09
N ALA A 127 2.26 -7.12 16.25
CA ALA A 127 1.40 -7.85 15.31
C ALA A 127 1.20 -7.08 13.99
N ILE A 128 1.10 -7.81 12.88
CA ILE A 128 0.80 -7.27 11.55
C ILE A 128 -0.42 -7.97 10.96
N VAL A 129 -1.34 -7.17 10.41
CA VAL A 129 -2.44 -7.64 9.56
C VAL A 129 -2.24 -7.08 8.15
N THR A 130 -2.22 -7.94 7.13
CA THR A 130 -2.13 -7.52 5.73
C THR A 130 -3.52 -7.50 5.09
N VAL A 131 -3.81 -6.47 4.30
CA VAL A 131 -5.11 -6.30 3.65
C VAL A 131 -4.93 -5.94 2.17
N GLU A 132 -5.41 -6.81 1.28
CA GLU A 132 -5.28 -6.67 -0.17
C GLU A 132 -6.54 -7.15 -0.90
N GLU A 133 -6.89 -6.49 -2.02
CA GLU A 133 -7.90 -6.96 -2.96
C GLU A 133 -7.28 -7.99 -3.92
N HIS A 134 -6.76 -9.09 -3.37
CA HIS A 134 -6.02 -10.11 -4.11
C HIS A 134 -6.01 -11.42 -3.30
N ASN A 135 -5.80 -12.56 -3.96
CA ASN A 135 -5.75 -13.86 -3.29
C ASN A 135 -4.41 -14.11 -2.57
N ILE A 136 -4.44 -14.93 -1.53
CA ILE A 136 -3.25 -15.45 -0.82
C ILE A 136 -2.91 -16.84 -1.37
#